data_AF-A0A955IK16-F1
#
_entry.id   AF-A0A955IK16-F1
#
_cell.length_a   1.000
_cell.length_b   1.000
_cell.length_c   1.000
_cell.angle_alpha   90.00
_cell.angle_beta   90.00
_cell.angle_gamma   90.00
#
_symmetry.space_group_name_H-M   'P 1'
#
loop_
_entity.id
_entity.type
_entity.pdbx_description
1 polymer ?
#
loop_
_entity_poly.entity_id
_entity_poly.type
_entity_poly.pdbx_seq_one_letter_code
_entity_poly.pdbx_strand_id
1 'polypeptide(L)' 'MRLFRNRAAAGSELAHDLSYFASDDPIVLGIPNGGVPVASVVAQALKAPLDILLISRLHSPKGGRHIVGAVDE' A
#
# COMPACT_ATOMS: atom_id res chain seq x y z
N MET A 1 -8.54 -17.54 2.99
CA MET A 1 -7.46 -16.82 2.30
C MET A 1 -7.72 -16.91 0.81
N ARG A 2 -8.07 -15.81 0.15
CA ARG A 2 -8.34 -15.80 -1.30
C ARG A 2 -7.00 -15.69 -2.02
N LEU A 3 -6.78 -16.53 -3.03
CA LEU A 3 -5.56 -16.48 -3.84
C LEU A 3 -5.80 -15.59 -5.06
N PHE A 4 -5.00 -14.53 -5.21
CA PHE A 4 -5.01 -13.69 -6.40
C PHE A 4 -4.04 -14.23 -7.44
N ARG A 5 -4.39 -14.11 -8.72
CA ARG A 5 -3.52 -14.52 -9.84
C ARG A 5 -2.20 -13.76 -9.87
N ASN A 6 -2.26 -12.46 -9.59
CA ASN A 6 -1.12 -11.55 -9.53
C ASN A 6 -1.51 -10.28 -8.74
N ARG A 7 -0.54 -9.40 -8.51
CA ARG A 7 -0.74 -8.13 -7.79
C ARG A 7 -1.72 -7.19 -8.48
N ALA A 8 -1.76 -7.18 -9.81
CA ALA A 8 -2.70 -6.34 -10.55
C ALA A 8 -4.16 -6.79 -10.31
N ALA A 9 -4.42 -8.11 -10.35
CA ALA A 9 -5.74 -8.67 -10.06
C ALA A 9 -6.18 -8.39 -8.61
N ALA A 10 -5.26 -8.46 -7.65
CA ALA A 10 -5.53 -8.05 -6.27
C ALA A 10 -5.86 -6.54 -6.19
N GLY A 11 -5.13 -5.71 -6.94
CA GLY A 11 -5.37 -4.26 -7.01
C GLY A 11 -6.72 -3.90 -7.62
N SER A 12 -7.16 -4.62 -8.66
CA SER A 12 -8.47 -4.41 -9.28
C SER A 12 -9.62 -4.73 -8.33
N GLU A 13 -9.52 -5.82 -7.56
CA GLU A 13 -10.53 -6.17 -6.54
C GLU A 13 -10.53 -5.13 -5.42
N LEU A 14 -9.34 -4.74 -4.92
CA LEU A 14 -9.21 -3.72 -3.90
C LEU A 14 -9.75 -2.35 -4.37
N ALA A 15 -9.52 -1.97 -5.62
CA ALA A 15 -10.02 -0.73 -6.18
C ALA A 15 -11.55 -0.69 -6.26
N HIS A 16 -12.19 -1.83 -6.53
CA HIS A 16 -13.64 -1.95 -6.52
C HIS A 16 -14.18 -1.69 -5.11
N ASP A 17 -13.58 -2.35 -4.11
CA ASP A 17 -13.96 -2.21 -2.71
C ASP A 17 -13.74 -0.78 -2.20
N LEU A 18 -12.70 -0.09 -2.67
CA LEU A 18 -12.35 1.29 -2.29
C LEU A 18 -13.00 2.37 -3.16
N SER A 19 -13.86 2.03 -4.11
CA SER A 19 -14.43 2.98 -5.08
C SER A 19 -15.16 4.17 -4.44
N TYR A 20 -15.66 3.99 -3.21
CA TYR A 20 -16.31 5.05 -2.44
C TYR A 20 -15.37 6.20 -2.02
N PHE A 21 -14.05 5.98 -2.02
CA PHE A 21 -13.09 7.04 -1.75
C PHE A 21 -12.81 7.94 -2.96
N ALA A 22 -13.28 7.59 -4.17
CA ALA A 22 -12.97 8.36 -5.37
C ALA A 22 -13.50 9.82 -5.31
N SER A 23 -14.52 10.10 -4.49
CA SER A 23 -15.05 11.46 -4.28
C SER A 23 -14.27 12.29 -3.24
N ASP A 24 -13.35 11.67 -2.51
CA ASP A 24 -12.64 12.31 -1.40
C ASP A 24 -11.22 12.79 -1.81
N ASP A 25 -10.93 12.81 -3.12
CA ASP A 25 -9.62 13.16 -3.70
C ASP A 25 -8.43 12.50 -2.98
N PRO A 26 -8.39 11.15 -2.90
CA PRO A 26 -7.41 10.45 -2.09
C PRO A 26 -6.02 10.49 -2.73
N ILE A 27 -4.99 10.28 -1.92
CA ILE A 27 -3.64 9.93 -2.39
C ILE A 27 -3.41 8.46 -2.07
N VAL A 28 -2.88 7.72 -3.04
CA VAL A 28 -2.54 6.31 -2.87
C VAL A 28 -1.05 6.17 -2.64
N LEU A 29 -0.67 5.57 -1.52
CA LEU A 29 0.73 5.37 -1.13
C LEU A 29 1.11 3.89 -1.22
N GLY A 30 2.06 3.58 -2.10
CA GLY A 30 2.55 2.22 -2.32
C GLY A 30 3.78 1.91 -1.47
N ILE A 31 3.70 0.87 -0.63
CA ILE A 31 4.88 0.36 0.09
C ILE A 31 5.72 -0.54 -0.85
N PRO A 32 7.06 -0.37 -0.91
CA PRO A 32 7.95 -1.22 -1.71
C PRO A 32 7.85 -2.72 -1.43
N ASN A 33 8.47 -3.54 -2.29
CA ASN A 33 8.53 -5.01 -2.18
C ASN A 33 7.17 -5.74 -2.35
N GLY A 34 6.19 -5.08 -2.96
CA GLY A 34 4.98 -5.74 -3.44
C GLY A 34 3.70 -4.93 -3.34
N GLY A 35 3.67 -3.86 -2.53
CA GLY A 35 2.53 -2.95 -2.43
C GLY A 35 2.40 -2.03 -3.63
N VAL A 36 3.53 -1.54 -4.18
CA VAL A 36 3.52 -0.59 -5.32
C VAL A 36 2.74 -1.10 -6.54
N PRO A 37 2.89 -2.35 -7.02
CA PRO A 37 2.10 -2.82 -8.17
C PRO A 37 0.58 -2.93 -7.89
N VAL A 38 0.19 -3.10 -6.63
CA VAL A 38 -1.23 -3.10 -6.22
C VAL A 38 -1.73 -1.65 -6.15
N ALA A 39 -0.98 -0.79 -5.47
CA ALA A 39 -1.27 0.64 -5.30
C ALA A 39 -1.41 1.36 -6.65
N SER A 40 -0.58 1.02 -7.65
CA SER A 40 -0.68 1.59 -8.99
C SER A 40 -2.03 1.34 -9.66
N VAL A 41 -2.58 0.12 -9.54
CA VAL A 41 -3.90 -0.21 -10.09
C VAL A 41 -5.01 0.54 -9.34
N VAL A 42 -4.90 0.63 -8.00
CA VAL A 42 -5.86 1.36 -7.18
C VAL A 42 -5.86 2.85 -7.51
N ALA A 43 -4.68 3.48 -7.60
CA ALA A 43 -4.53 4.89 -7.94
C ALA A 43 -5.16 5.21 -9.30
N GLN A 44 -4.91 4.35 -10.31
CA GLN A 44 -5.47 4.53 -11.64
C GLN A 44 -7.00 4.43 -11.64
N ALA A 45 -7.57 3.47 -10.90
CA ALA A 45 -9.01 3.29 -10.81
C ALA A 45 -9.71 4.44 -10.07
N LEU A 46 -9.10 4.95 -8.99
CA LEU A 46 -9.62 6.07 -8.20
C LEU A 46 -9.31 7.44 -8.82
N LYS A 47 -8.52 7.49 -9.91
CA LYS A 47 -7.97 8.73 -10.51
C LYS A 47 -7.19 9.59 -9.49
N ALA A 48 -6.51 8.90 -8.59
CA ALA A 48 -5.77 9.48 -7.48
C ALA A 48 -4.27 9.59 -7.82
N PRO A 49 -3.55 10.57 -7.24
CA PRO A 49 -2.10 10.57 -7.24
C PRO A 49 -1.54 9.30 -6.61
N LEU A 50 -0.47 8.77 -7.19
CA LEU A 50 0.30 7.65 -6.65
C LEU A 50 1.66 8.17 -6.17
N ASP A 51 2.05 7.79 -4.97
CA ASP A 51 3.40 7.96 -4.46
C ASP A 51 3.91 6.70 -3.75
N ILE A 52 5.20 6.65 -3.44
CA ILE A 52 5.86 5.52 -2.79
C ILE A 52 6.27 5.92 -1.37
N LEU A 53 5.86 5.11 -0.39
CA LEU A 53 6.19 5.35 1.02
C LEU A 53 7.40 4.51 1.45
N LEU A 54 8.54 5.14 1.74
CA LEU A 54 9.83 4.50 2.02
C LEU A 54 10.07 4.32 3.52
N ILE A 55 9.35 3.38 4.13
CA ILE A 55 9.48 3.15 5.57
C ILE A 55 10.73 2.34 5.98
N SER A 56 11.44 2.85 6.98
CA SER A 56 12.48 2.11 7.72
C SER A 56 11.95 1.63 9.06
N ARG A 57 12.11 0.33 9.34
CA ARG A 57 11.66 -0.28 10.59
C ARG A 57 12.60 0.10 11.74
N LEU A 58 12.04 0.58 12.84
CA LEU A 58 12.75 0.77 14.09
C LEU A 58 12.68 -0.50 14.93
N HIS A 59 13.85 -1.08 15.20
CA HIS A 59 13.97 -2.29 16.00
C HIS A 59 14.21 -1.96 17.49
N SER A 60 13.67 -2.79 18.38
CA SER A 60 13.92 -2.65 19.82
C SER A 60 15.41 -2.84 20.13
N PRO A 61 16.06 -1.89 20.85
CA PRO A 61 17.45 -2.06 21.28
C PRO A 61 17.65 -3.21 22.29
N LYS A 62 16.60 -3.62 23.02
CA LYS A 62 16.67 -4.58 24.13
C LYS A 62 16.73 -6.06 23.68
N GLY A 63 17.16 -6.33 22.45
CA GLY A 63 17.44 -7.70 21.99
C GLY A 63 16.18 -8.52 21.74
N GLY A 64 15.55 -8.31 20.60
CA GLY A 64 14.49 -9.14 20.06
C GLY A 64 14.16 -8.67 18.64
N ARG A 65 13.65 -9.56 17.75
CA ARG A 65 13.22 -9.18 16.39
C ARG A 65 11.94 -8.33 16.38
N HIS A 66 11.70 -7.58 17.44
CA HIS A 66 10.48 -6.81 17.66
C HIS A 66 10.65 -5.43 17.00
N ILE A 67 9.61 -5.00 16.30
CA ILE A 67 9.52 -3.68 15.67
C ILE A 67 8.78 -2.77 16.65
N VAL A 68 9.37 -1.65 17.00
CA VAL A 68 8.80 -0.68 17.96
C VAL A 68 8.26 0.57 17.27
N GLY A 69 8.56 0.74 15.99
CA GLY A 69 8.08 1.86 15.19
C GLY A 69 8.57 1.78 13.74
N ALA A 70 8.22 2.81 12.98
CA ALA A 70 8.73 3.04 11.65
C ALA A 70 9.01 4.54 11.48
N VAL A 71 9.98 4.86 10.64
CA VAL A 71 10.28 6.24 10.22
C VAL A 71 10.24 6.29 8.71
N ASP A 72 9.77 7.41 8.20
CA ASP A 72 9.81 7.81 6.79
C ASP A 72 10.52 9.18 6.74
N GLU A 73 10.92 9.63 5.55
CA GLU A 73 11.80 10.80 5.36
C GLU A 73 11.44 12.06 6.18
#